data_AF-A0A432RJB5-F1
#
_entry.id   AF-A0A432RJB5-F1
#
_cell.length_a   1.000
_cell.length_b   1.000
_cell.length_c   1.000
_cell.angle_alpha   90.00
_cell.angle_beta   90.00
_cell.angle_gamma   90.00
#
_symmetry.space_group_name_H-M   'P 1'
#
loop_
_entity.id
_entity.type
_entity.pdbx_description
1 polymer ?
#
loop_
_entity_poly.entity_id
_entity_poly.type
_entity_poly.pdbx_seq_one_letter_code
_entity_poly.pdbx_strand_id
1 'polypeptide(L)'
;MQTFTVLQRNERIRAEQDNAIIAQLKLCGYNEVGCVEASSAEEACASQANQLSPEAKPSYPGMRKVAWIGGVVAIGWFSYLGFVLLPMAFQG
;
A
#
# COMPACT_ATOMS: atom_id res chain seq x y z
N MET A 1 -1.92 -11.39 -32.51
CA MET A 1 -1.89 -10.49 -31.33
C MET A 1 -3.32 -10.24 -30.91
N GLN A 2 -3.63 -10.34 -29.61
CA GLN A 2 -4.99 -10.16 -29.09
C GLN A 2 -5.04 -8.85 -28.29
N THR A 3 -6.12 -8.10 -28.45
CA THR A 3 -6.33 -6.84 -27.73
C THR A 3 -7.10 -7.14 -26.45
N PHE A 4 -6.48 -6.89 -25.29
CA PHE A 4 -7.10 -7.06 -23.98
C PHE A 4 -7.47 -5.71 -23.39
N THR A 5 -8.67 -5.62 -22.82
CA THR A 5 -9.09 -4.45 -22.06
C THR A 5 -8.67 -4.64 -20.61
N VAL A 6 -7.78 -3.78 -20.13
CA VAL A 6 -7.32 -3.81 -18.74
C VAL A 6 -8.26 -2.99 -17.88
N LEU A 7 -8.79 -3.63 -16.85
CA LEU A 7 -9.76 -3.17 -15.88
C LEU A 7 -9.12 -3.14 -14.49
N GLN A 8 -9.30 -2.04 -13.76
CA GLN A 8 -8.77 -1.87 -12.41
C GLN A 8 -9.87 -1.54 -11.41
N ARG A 9 -9.82 -2.19 -10.24
CA ARG A 9 -10.63 -1.85 -9.06
C ARG A 9 -9.74 -1.89 -7.82
N ASN A 10 -9.49 -0.71 -7.22
CA ASN A 10 -8.55 -0.56 -6.11
C ASN A 10 -7.18 -1.18 -6.48
N GLU A 11 -6.72 -2.16 -5.70
CA GLU A 11 -5.46 -2.88 -5.90
C GLU A 11 -5.55 -4.06 -6.88
N ARG A 12 -6.74 -4.36 -7.45
CA ARG A 12 -6.93 -5.50 -8.36
C ARG A 12 -6.95 -5.05 -9.81
N ILE A 13 -6.04 -5.62 -10.60
CA ILE A 13 -5.95 -5.44 -12.05
C ILE A 13 -6.39 -6.74 -12.72
N ARG A 14 -7.25 -6.66 -13.73
CA ARG A 14 -7.66 -7.78 -14.59
C ARG A 14 -7.65 -7.35 -16.04
N ALA A 15 -7.24 -8.23 -16.93
CA ALA A 15 -7.30 -8.01 -18.36
C ALA A 15 -8.30 -9.01 -18.95
N GLU A 16 -9.27 -8.52 -19.70
CA GLU A 16 -10.31 -9.35 -20.32
C GLU A 16 -10.48 -8.99 -21.80
N GLN A 17 -10.80 -10.00 -22.61
CA GLN A 17 -11.04 -9.82 -24.05
C GLN A 17 -12.54 -9.78 -24.38
N ASP A 18 -13.39 -10.42 -23.57
CA ASP A 18 -14.82 -10.54 -23.84
C ASP A 18 -15.59 -9.29 -23.38
N ASN A 19 -16.27 -8.65 -24.32
CA ASN A 19 -17.11 -7.47 -24.06
C ASN A 19 -18.23 -7.73 -23.05
N ALA A 20 -18.78 -8.95 -22.99
CA ALA A 20 -19.82 -9.29 -22.01
C ALA A 20 -19.25 -9.28 -20.59
N ILE A 21 -18.04 -9.81 -20.42
CA ILE A 21 -17.34 -9.87 -19.13
C ILE A 21 -16.88 -8.46 -18.71
N ILE A 22 -16.38 -7.66 -19.65
CA ILE A 22 -15.99 -6.26 -19.41
C ILE A 22 -17.19 -5.43 -18.92
N ALA A 23 -18.35 -5.56 -19.55
CA ALA A 23 -19.56 -4.86 -19.14
C ALA A 23 -20.00 -5.27 -17.73
N GLN A 24 -19.91 -6.56 -17.39
CA GLN A 24 -20.21 -7.05 -16.05
C GLN A 24 -19.21 -6.51 -15.00
N LEU A 25 -17.92 -6.49 -15.32
CA LEU A 25 -16.88 -5.97 -14.44
C LEU A 25 -17.06 -4.46 -14.20
N LYS A 26 -17.45 -3.69 -15.21
CA LYS A 26 -17.84 -2.28 -15.06
C LYS A 26 -18.99 -2.09 -14.06
N LEU A 27 -20.04 -2.92 -14.16
CA LEU A 27 -21.15 -2.90 -13.20
C LEU A 27 -20.69 -3.26 -11.77
N CYS A 28 -19.68 -4.12 -11.64
CA CYS A 28 -19.04 -4.46 -10.37
C CYS A 28 -18.03 -3.40 -9.88
N GLY A 29 -17.92 -2.24 -10.53
CA GLY A 29 -17.07 -1.13 -10.12
C GLY A 29 -15.60 -1.24 -10.56
N TYR A 30 -15.31 -2.00 -11.62
CA TYR A 30 -14.01 -1.94 -12.28
C TYR A 30 -14.00 -0.80 -13.31
N ASN A 31 -12.93 0.00 -13.31
CA ASN A 31 -12.71 1.06 -14.27
C ASN A 31 -11.81 0.58 -15.41
N GLU A 32 -12.09 0.99 -16.64
CA GLU A 32 -11.19 0.75 -17.77
C GLU A 32 -9.98 1.65 -17.69
N VAL A 33 -8.80 1.05 -17.74
CA VAL A 33 -7.52 1.76 -17.71
C VAL A 33 -6.92 1.88 -19.11
N GLY A 34 -7.19 0.91 -19.99
CA GLY A 34 -6.81 0.98 -21.40
C GLY A 34 -6.84 -0.36 -22.12
N CYS A 35 -6.67 -0.33 -23.43
CA CYS A 35 -6.55 -1.52 -24.27
C CYS A 35 -5.07 -1.79 -24.55
N VAL A 36 -4.60 -3.01 -24.24
CA VAL A 36 -3.22 -3.43 -24.45
C VAL A 36 -3.21 -4.64 -25.38
N GLU A 37 -2.36 -4.59 -26.41
CA GLU A 37 -2.07 -5.77 -27.22
C GLU A 37 -1.05 -6.64 -26.50
N ALA A 38 -1.46 -7.85 -26.11
CA ALA A 38 -0.60 -8.80 -25.42
C ALA A 38 -0.84 -10.22 -25.96
N SER A 39 0.06 -11.16 -25.64
CA SER A 39 -0.14 -12.56 -26.00
C SER A 39 -0.98 -13.31 -24.98
N SER A 40 -1.08 -12.79 -23.74
CA SER A 40 -1.92 -13.31 -22.67
C SER A 40 -2.48 -12.20 -21.75
N ALA A 41 -3.53 -12.53 -20.99
CA ALA A 41 -4.14 -11.62 -20.03
C ALA A 41 -3.15 -11.24 -18.91
N GLU A 42 -2.26 -12.16 -18.51
CA GLU A 42 -1.24 -11.93 -17.49
C GLU A 42 -0.18 -10.94 -17.96
N GLU A 43 0.22 -11.01 -19.23
CA GLU A 43 1.15 -10.04 -19.83
C GLU A 43 0.54 -8.65 -19.96
N ALA A 44 -0.75 -8.55 -20.31
CA ALA A 44 -1.49 -7.29 -20.32
C ALA A 44 -1.60 -6.70 -18.90
N CYS A 45 -1.84 -7.53 -17.89
CA CYS A 45 -1.83 -7.10 -16.49
C CYS A 45 -0.44 -6.65 -16.04
N ALA A 46 0.63 -7.39 -16.38
CA ALA A 46 2.00 -7.09 -15.94
C ALA A 46 2.57 -5.81 -16.58
N SER A 47 2.23 -5.55 -17.85
CA SER A 47 2.63 -4.33 -18.54
C SER A 47 1.97 -3.08 -17.95
N GLN A 48 0.68 -3.17 -17.59
CA GLN A 48 -0.01 -2.10 -16.89
C GLN A 48 0.35 -1.99 -15.40
N ALA A 49 0.58 -3.10 -14.70
CA ALA A 49 1.01 -3.09 -13.30
C ALA A 49 2.38 -2.42 -13.11
N ASN A 50 3.27 -2.49 -14.12
CA ASN A 50 4.53 -1.74 -14.11
C ASN A 50 4.35 -0.24 -14.40
N GLN A 51 3.30 0.16 -15.12
CA GLN A 51 2.99 1.58 -15.41
C GLN A 51 2.16 2.23 -14.30
N LEU A 52 1.28 1.47 -13.66
CA LEU A 52 0.65 1.78 -12.39
C LEU A 52 1.72 1.66 -11.30
N SER A 53 2.60 2.66 -11.26
CA SER A 53 3.57 2.90 -10.19
C SER A 53 2.94 2.49 -8.85
N PRO A 54 3.67 1.76 -7.98
CA PRO A 54 3.12 1.32 -6.70
C PRO A 54 2.55 2.56 -6.02
N GLU A 55 1.22 2.57 -5.88
CA GLU A 55 0.46 3.67 -5.31
C GLU A 55 1.25 4.19 -4.11
N ALA A 56 1.73 5.44 -4.23
CA ALA A 56 2.73 5.98 -3.33
C ALA A 56 2.21 5.81 -1.91
N LYS A 57 2.77 4.81 -1.19
CA LYS A 57 2.37 4.44 0.17
C LYS A 57 2.21 5.75 0.93
N PRO A 58 1.02 6.09 1.46
CA PRO A 58 0.77 7.43 1.98
C PRO A 58 1.82 7.72 3.05
N SER A 59 2.80 8.51 2.66
CA SER A 59 3.92 8.85 3.51
C SER A 59 3.40 9.96 4.38
N TYR A 60 2.74 9.59 5.49
CA TYR A 60 2.27 10.55 6.47
C TYR A 60 3.50 11.23 7.07
N PRO A 61 3.83 12.47 6.66
CA PRO A 61 5.11 13.08 7.02
C PRO A 61 5.20 13.36 8.53
N GLY A 62 4.07 13.28 9.24
CA GLY A 62 3.97 13.40 10.70
C GLY A 62 4.27 12.12 11.49
N MET A 63 4.03 10.91 10.95
CA MET A 63 4.18 9.67 11.73
C MET A 63 5.63 9.44 12.16
N ARG A 64 6.59 9.78 11.29
CA ARG A 64 8.02 9.65 11.61
C ARG A 64 8.44 10.57 12.74
N LYS A 65 7.86 11.78 12.84
CA LYS A 65 8.12 12.72 13.94
C LYS A 65 7.51 12.24 15.25
N VAL A 66 6.27 11.74 15.20
CA VAL A 66 5.57 11.19 16.38
C VAL A 66 6.30 9.97 16.93
N ALA A 67 6.76 9.06 16.06
CA ALA A 67 7.55 7.90 16.48
C ALA A 67 8.89 8.30 17.12
N TRP A 68 9.55 9.33 16.60
CA TRP A 68 10.79 9.85 17.18
C TRP A 68 10.58 10.48 18.56
N ILE A 69 9.57 11.34 18.70
CA ILE A 69 9.26 12.00 19.98
C ILE A 69 8.84 10.96 21.02
N GLY A 70 7.97 10.02 20.64
CA GLY A 70 7.54 8.93 21.51
C GLY A 70 8.72 8.07 21.99
N GLY A 71 9.67 7.76 21.11
CA GLY A 71 10.88 7.02 21.46
C GLY A 71 11.76 7.75 22.49
N VAL A 72 12.00 9.05 22.30
CA VAL A 72 12.82 9.85 23.23
C VAL A 72 12.17 9.94 24.61
N VAL A 73 10.85 10.16 24.67
CA VAL A 73 10.11 10.22 25.93
C VAL A 73 10.14 8.88 26.66
N ALA A 74 9.96 7.76 25.94
CA ALA A 74 10.00 6.43 26.53
C ALA A 74 11.39 6.10 27.13
N ILE A 75 12.47 6.44 26.42
CA ILE A 75 13.84 6.23 26.92
C ILE A 75 14.08 7.08 28.16
N GLY A 76 13.71 8.37 28.12
CA GLY A 76 13.85 9.27 29.27
C GLY A 76 13.10 8.77 30.51
N TRP A 77 11.89 8.25 30.32
CA TRP A 77 11.08 7.66 31.40
C TRP A 77 11.73 6.40 31.99
N PHE A 78 12.23 5.50 31.13
CA PHE A 78 12.93 4.29 31.58
C PHE A 78 14.24 4.61 32.33
N SER A 79 15.01 5.58 31.84
CA SER A 79 16.21 6.05 32.53
C SER A 79 15.88 6.66 33.89
N TYR A 80 14.80 7.45 33.99
CA TYR A 80 14.35 8.00 35.27
C TYR A 80 13.97 6.90 36.28
N LEU A 81 13.22 5.88 35.84
CA LEU A 81 12.88 4.73 36.67
C LEU A 81 14.12 3.99 37.19
N GLY A 82 15.08 3.68 36.30
CA GLY A 82 16.26 2.89 36.65
C GLY A 82 17.31 3.63 37.48
N PHE A 83 17.50 4.92 37.25
CA PHE A 83 18.59 5.69 37.90
C PHE A 83 18.12 6.60 39.03
N VAL A 84 16.82 6.93 39.12
CA VAL A 84 16.31 7.81 40.18
C VAL A 84 15.43 7.03 41.14
N LEU A 85 14.39 6.37 40.63
CA LEU A 85 13.43 5.67 41.50
C LEU A 85 14.00 4.38 42.10
N LEU A 86 14.75 3.61 41.31
CA LEU A 86 15.32 2.35 41.78
C LEU A 86 16.35 2.55 42.91
N PRO A 87 17.30 3.52 42.86
CA PRO A 87 18.19 3.78 43.98
C PRO A 87 17.49 4.33 45.22
N MET A 88 16.45 5.16 45.06
CA MET A 88 15.67 5.65 46.22
C MET A 88 14.92 4.52 46.94
N ALA A 89 14.48 3.49 46.23
CA ALA A 89 13.80 2.34 46.84
C ALA A 89 14.73 1.49 47.74
N PHE A 90 16.04 1.55 47.53
CA PHE A 90 17.05 0.83 48.33
C PHE A 90 17.81 1.72 49.32
N GLN A 91 17.39 2.98 49.49
CA GLN A 91 17.95 3.91 50.49
C GLN A 91 17.21 3.87 51.85
N GLY A 92 16.31 2.89 52.05
CA GLY A 92 15.56 2.66 53.30
C GLY A 92 16.12 1.50 54.11
#